data_AF-A0A2E6VVM4-F1
#
_entry.id   AF-A0A2E6VVM4-F1
#
_cell.length_a   1.000
_cell.length_b   1.000
_cell.length_c   1.000
_cell.angle_alpha   90.00
_cell.angle_beta   90.00
_cell.angle_gamma   90.00
#
_symmetry.space_group_name_H-M   'P 1'
#
loop_
_entity.id
_entity.type
_entity.pdbx_description
1 polymer ?
#
loop_
_entity_poly.entity_id
_entity_poly.type
_entity_poly.pdbx_seq_one_letter_code
_entity_poly.pdbx_strand_id
1 'polypeptide(L)'
;MSILNNVSSLNAQRSLFKAGNELQGSMGKLASGNRITTASEDAAGLAISEKLRAEVKGLNQASRNAQDGINMIQTAEGAMEEVHTMLQRMRELAVQASNDTLDVSDRGFIDDELTELKNQINDIG
;
A
#
# COMPACT_ATOMS: atom_id res chain seq x y z
N MET A 1 -54.04 -8.55 50.46
CA MET A 1 -53.07 -7.88 49.55
C MET A 1 -52.98 -8.56 48.16
N SER A 2 -54.11 -8.93 47.54
CA SER A 2 -54.12 -9.51 46.18
C SER A 2 -54.68 -8.56 45.10
N ILE A 3 -55.15 -7.37 45.49
CA ILE A 3 -55.80 -6.39 44.59
C ILE A 3 -54.92 -5.14 44.37
N LEU A 4 -53.99 -4.84 45.29
CA LEU A 4 -53.15 -3.63 45.24
C LEU A 4 -51.90 -3.74 44.37
N ASN A 5 -51.42 -4.96 44.09
CA ASN A 5 -50.25 -5.17 43.24
C ASN A 5 -50.45 -6.45 42.41
N ASN A 6 -50.57 -6.29 41.10
CA ASN A 6 -50.75 -7.41 40.17
C ASN A 6 -49.38 -7.98 39.79
N VAL A 7 -48.89 -8.89 40.62
CA VAL A 7 -47.56 -9.50 40.47
C VAL A 7 -47.42 -10.30 39.16
N SER A 8 -48.49 -10.93 38.67
CA SER A 8 -48.46 -11.64 37.38
C SER A 8 -48.35 -10.70 36.19
N SER A 9 -49.05 -9.56 36.22
CA SER A 9 -48.90 -8.49 35.23
C SER A 9 -47.49 -7.86 35.25
N LEU A 10 -46.94 -7.61 36.45
CA LEU A 10 -45.57 -7.09 36.60
C LEU A 10 -44.51 -8.07 36.07
N ASN A 11 -44.69 -9.38 36.30
CA ASN A 11 -43.80 -10.40 35.75
C ASN A 11 -43.93 -10.50 34.22
N ALA A 12 -45.15 -10.45 33.67
CA ALA A 12 -45.36 -10.41 32.23
C ALA A 12 -44.70 -9.17 31.59
N GLN A 13 -44.81 -8.00 32.23
CA GLN A 13 -44.17 -6.78 31.77
C GLN A 13 -42.63 -6.88 31.81
N ARG A 14 -42.05 -7.44 32.88
CA ARG A 14 -40.59 -7.68 32.96
C ARG A 14 -40.10 -8.64 31.87
N SER A 15 -40.85 -9.71 31.60
CA SER A 15 -40.55 -10.65 30.50
C SER A 15 -40.64 -9.98 29.13
N LEU A 16 -41.63 -9.11 28.92
CA LEU A 16 -41.77 -8.33 27.69
C LEU A 16 -40.59 -7.37 27.49
N PHE A 17 -40.17 -6.65 28.54
CA PHE A 17 -38.98 -5.78 28.47
C PHE A 17 -37.70 -6.57 28.15
N LYS A 18 -37.53 -7.76 28.75
CA LYS A 18 -36.38 -8.63 28.45
C LYS A 18 -36.38 -9.08 26.98
N ALA A 19 -37.53 -9.55 26.48
CA ALA A 19 -37.68 -9.96 25.09
C ALA A 19 -37.45 -8.79 24.11
N GLY A 20 -37.93 -7.58 24.45
CA GLY A 20 -37.68 -6.37 23.67
C GLY A 20 -36.19 -6.01 23.58
N ASN A 21 -35.44 -6.13 24.68
CA ASN A 21 -34.00 -5.89 24.70
C ASN A 21 -33.22 -6.94 23.88
N GLU A 22 -33.59 -8.22 23.96
CA GLU A 22 -32.98 -9.30 23.18
C GLU A 22 -33.25 -9.14 21.67
N LEU A 23 -34.47 -8.73 21.30
CA LEU A 23 -34.82 -8.41 19.92
C LEU A 23 -34.00 -7.23 19.39
N GLN A 24 -33.86 -6.17 20.19
CA GLN A 24 -33.08 -4.99 19.80
C GLN A 24 -31.60 -5.32 19.59
N GLY A 25 -31.00 -6.16 20.45
CA GLY A 25 -29.64 -6.67 20.26
C GLY A 25 -29.49 -7.50 18.98
N SER A 26 -30.46 -8.38 18.70
CA SER A 26 -30.48 -9.20 17.47
C SER A 26 -30.62 -8.35 16.21
N MET A 27 -31.47 -7.32 16.24
CA MET A 27 -31.60 -6.35 15.15
C MET A 27 -30.30 -5.56 14.93
N GLY A 28 -29.57 -5.20 15.99
CA GLY A 28 -28.27 -4.52 15.87
C GLY A 28 -27.20 -5.39 15.19
N LYS A 29 -27.14 -6.68 15.53
CA LYS A 29 -26.27 -7.66 14.85
C LYS A 29 -26.64 -7.81 13.38
N LEU A 30 -27.93 -7.92 13.08
CA LEU A 30 -28.41 -8.03 11.70
C LEU A 30 -28.07 -6.78 10.89
N ALA A 31 -28.29 -5.59 11.44
CA ALA A 31 -28.02 -4.31 10.76
C ALA A 31 -26.52 -4.08 10.52
N SER A 32 -25.66 -4.52 11.45
CA SER A 32 -24.21 -4.39 11.31
C SER A 32 -23.55 -5.50 10.49
N GLY A 33 -24.24 -6.63 10.30
CA GLY A 33 -23.68 -7.85 9.71
C GLY A 33 -22.60 -8.53 10.58
N ASN A 34 -22.28 -7.99 11.76
CA ASN A 34 -21.23 -8.51 12.64
C ASN A 34 -21.85 -9.33 13.77
N ARG A 35 -21.24 -10.49 14.06
CA ARG A 35 -21.64 -11.35 15.18
C ARG A 35 -21.39 -10.69 16.55
N ILE A 36 -20.29 -9.95 16.68
CA ILE A 36 -19.89 -9.23 17.88
C ILE A 36 -20.02 -7.73 17.57
N THR A 37 -20.92 -7.05 18.27
CA THR A 37 -21.21 -5.63 18.00
C THR A 37 -20.73 -4.71 19.11
N THR A 38 -20.65 -5.23 20.34
CA THR A 38 -20.22 -4.46 21.51
C THR A 38 -19.20 -5.24 22.34
N ALA A 39 -18.31 -4.51 23.02
CA ALA A 39 -17.30 -5.10 23.90
C ALA A 39 -17.92 -5.86 25.09
N SER A 40 -19.16 -5.54 25.45
CA SER A 40 -19.91 -6.19 26.52
C SER A 40 -20.33 -7.63 26.17
N GLU A 41 -20.45 -7.97 24.89
CA GLU A 41 -20.87 -9.31 24.44
C GLU A 41 -19.70 -10.30 24.42
N ASP A 42 -18.54 -9.86 23.94
CA ASP A 42 -17.30 -10.65 23.88
C ASP A 42 -16.07 -9.73 23.75
N ALA A 43 -15.53 -9.31 24.90
CA ALA A 43 -14.38 -8.40 24.95
C ALA A 43 -13.12 -9.04 24.32
N ALA A 44 -12.91 -10.34 24.51
CA ALA A 44 -11.74 -11.06 23.99
C ALA A 44 -11.84 -11.24 22.47
N GLY A 45 -13.01 -11.64 21.97
CA GLY A 45 -13.28 -11.78 20.54
C GLY A 45 -13.21 -10.44 19.81
N LEU A 46 -13.73 -9.36 20.42
CA LEU A 46 -13.60 -8.02 19.86
C LEU A 46 -12.13 -7.58 19.80
N ALA A 47 -11.37 -7.76 20.89
CA ALA A 47 -9.94 -7.40 20.93
C ALA A 47 -9.10 -8.14 19.88
N ILE A 48 -9.34 -9.44 19.69
CA ILE A 48 -8.68 -10.23 18.64
C ILE A 48 -9.08 -9.72 17.25
N SER A 49 -10.37 -9.45 17.02
CA SER A 49 -10.84 -8.95 15.73
C SER A 49 -10.27 -7.58 15.38
N GLU A 50 -10.14 -6.68 16.36
CA GLU A 50 -9.51 -5.37 16.17
C GLU A 50 -8.01 -5.49 15.92
N LYS A 51 -7.31 -6.41 16.62
CA LYS A 51 -5.91 -6.73 16.34
C LYS A 51 -5.73 -7.21 14.90
N LEU A 52 -6.57 -8.14 14.45
CA LEU A 52 -6.52 -8.64 13.07
C LEU A 52 -6.87 -7.54 12.05
N ARG A 53 -7.84 -6.67 12.34
CA ARG A 53 -8.13 -5.49 11.50
C ARG A 53 -6.94 -4.56 11.39
N ALA A 54 -6.24 -4.31 12.49
CA ALA A 54 -5.02 -3.50 12.50
C ALA A 54 -3.90 -4.15 11.69
N GLU A 55 -3.71 -5.47 11.84
CA GLU A 55 -2.73 -6.24 11.07
C GLU A 55 -3.03 -6.22 9.58
N VAL A 56 -4.28 -6.43 9.17
CA VAL A 56 -4.71 -6.32 7.75
C VAL A 56 -4.44 -4.91 7.21
N LYS A 57 -4.73 -3.86 7.97
CA LYS A 57 -4.39 -2.48 7.57
C LYS A 57 -2.88 -2.29 7.43
N GLY A 58 -2.10 -2.84 8.35
CA GLY A 58 -0.63 -2.83 8.31
C GLY A 58 -0.08 -3.55 7.08
N LEU A 59 -0.56 -4.76 6.80
CA LEU A 59 -0.19 -5.55 5.62
C LEU A 59 -0.57 -4.85 4.31
N ASN A 60 -1.74 -4.21 4.25
CA ASN A 60 -2.13 -3.42 3.08
C ASN A 60 -1.20 -2.22 2.85
N GLN A 61 -0.75 -1.55 3.92
CA GLN A 61 0.25 -0.49 3.79
C GLN A 61 1.62 -1.05 3.40
N ALA A 62 2.05 -2.16 3.99
CA ALA A 62 3.30 -2.82 3.63
C ALA A 62 3.33 -3.24 2.16
N SER A 63 2.22 -3.76 1.65
CA SER A 63 2.04 -4.10 0.23
C SER A 63 2.18 -2.87 -0.67
N ARG A 64 1.54 -1.74 -0.32
CA ARG A 64 1.73 -0.48 -1.04
C ARG A 64 3.17 0.00 -1.01
N ASN A 65 3.81 -0.01 0.15
CA ASN A 65 5.21 0.38 0.29
C ASN A 65 6.14 -0.51 -0.55
N ALA A 66 5.87 -1.82 -0.61
CA ALA A 66 6.63 -2.74 -1.45
C ALA A 66 6.44 -2.43 -2.94
N GLN A 67 5.21 -2.12 -3.36
CA GLN A 67 4.92 -1.72 -4.74
C GLN A 67 5.63 -0.40 -5.10
N ASP A 68 5.63 0.58 -4.19
CA ASP A 68 6.34 1.84 -4.39
C ASP A 68 7.86 1.60 -4.52
N GLY A 69 8.42 0.69 -3.70
CA GLY A 69 9.80 0.25 -3.81
C GLY A 69 10.11 -0.41 -5.16
N ILE A 70 9.23 -1.27 -5.66
CA ILE A 70 9.35 -1.88 -6.99
C ILE A 70 9.33 -0.81 -8.08
N ASN A 71 8.39 0.13 -8.02
CA ASN A 71 8.27 1.20 -9.02
C ASN A 71 9.52 2.10 -9.04
N MET A 72 10.11 2.38 -7.87
CA MET A 72 11.36 3.12 -7.75
C MET A 72 12.52 2.36 -8.40
N ILE A 73 12.64 1.05 -8.11
CA ILE A 73 13.67 0.19 -8.72
C ILE A 73 13.50 0.12 -10.23
N GLN A 74 12.27 -0.04 -10.74
CA GLN A 74 12.01 -0.07 -12.20
C GLN A 74 12.38 1.24 -12.88
N THR A 75 12.15 2.38 -12.22
CA THR A 75 12.57 3.69 -12.73
C THR A 75 14.09 3.80 -12.76
N ALA A 76 14.76 3.32 -11.71
CA ALA A 76 16.21 3.25 -11.66
C ALA A 76 16.79 2.30 -12.74
N GLU A 77 16.17 1.13 -12.96
CA GLU A 77 16.55 0.20 -14.02
C GLU A 77 16.41 0.85 -15.41
N GLY A 78 15.31 1.55 -15.67
CA GLY A 78 15.13 2.31 -16.92
C GLY A 78 16.20 3.38 -17.12
N ALA A 79 16.53 4.13 -16.06
CA ALA A 79 17.61 5.11 -16.09
C ALA A 79 18.99 4.46 -16.36
N MET A 80 19.26 3.31 -15.74
CA MET A 80 20.50 2.56 -15.96
C MET A 80 20.61 1.97 -17.38
N GLU A 81 19.49 1.61 -18.01
CA GLU A 81 19.48 1.13 -19.40
C GLU A 81 19.87 2.26 -20.38
N GLU A 82 19.41 3.48 -20.15
CA GLU A 82 19.85 4.65 -20.92
C GLU A 82 21.35 4.92 -20.73
N VAL A 83 21.84 4.85 -19.48
CA VAL A 83 23.29 4.95 -19.19
C VAL A 83 24.06 3.85 -19.91
N HIS A 84 23.55 2.62 -19.95
CA HIS A 84 24.18 1.50 -20.66
C HIS A 84 24.28 1.79 -22.17
N THR A 85 23.20 2.27 -22.77
CA THR A 85 23.15 2.64 -24.19
C THR A 85 24.12 3.76 -24.52
N MET A 86 24.20 4.81 -23.69
CA MET A 86 25.17 5.89 -23.85
C MET A 86 26.62 5.37 -23.73
N LEU A 87 26.92 4.51 -22.76
CA LEU A 87 28.26 3.91 -22.62
C LEU A 87 28.65 3.03 -23.83
N GLN A 88 27.69 2.33 -24.42
CA GLN A 88 27.92 1.59 -25.67
C GLN A 88 28.26 2.57 -26.82
N ARG A 89 27.50 3.67 -26.95
CA ARG A 89 27.79 4.72 -27.94
C ARG A 89 29.16 5.36 -27.73
N MET A 90 29.54 5.69 -26.49
CA MET A 90 30.87 6.21 -26.16
C MET A 90 31.98 5.25 -26.57
N ARG A 91 31.76 3.93 -26.44
CA ARG A 91 32.71 2.90 -26.90
C ARG A 91 32.84 2.88 -28.41
N GLU A 92 31.74 2.98 -29.14
CA GLU A 92 31.76 3.07 -30.61
C GLU A 92 32.55 4.30 -31.06
N LEU A 93 32.30 5.45 -30.45
CA LEU A 93 33.01 6.71 -30.71
C LEU A 93 34.51 6.59 -30.42
N ALA A 94 34.90 5.92 -29.33
CA ALA A 94 36.31 5.69 -29.01
C ALA A 94 37.01 4.81 -30.06
N VAL A 95 36.33 3.79 -30.59
CA VAL A 95 36.86 2.96 -31.68
C VAL A 95 36.94 3.76 -32.98
N GLN A 96 35.95 4.58 -33.28
CA GLN A 96 35.97 5.47 -34.45
C GLN A 96 37.14 6.46 -34.36
N ALA A 97 37.32 7.15 -33.23
CA ALA A 97 38.43 8.08 -33.01
C ALA A 97 39.82 7.41 -33.08
N SER A 98 39.90 6.09 -32.88
CA SER A 98 41.14 5.32 -33.01
C SER A 98 41.54 5.04 -34.46
N ASN A 99 40.70 5.38 -35.45
CA ASN A 99 41.02 5.22 -36.86
C ASN A 99 41.91 6.37 -37.36
N ASP A 100 43.06 6.03 -37.94
CA ASP A 100 44.09 6.98 -38.40
C ASP A 100 43.70 7.76 -39.66
N THR A 101 42.57 7.43 -40.31
CA THR A 101 42.08 8.15 -41.49
C THR A 101 41.27 9.41 -41.17
N LEU A 102 40.93 9.65 -39.90
CA LEU A 102 40.16 10.82 -39.46
C LEU A 102 41.05 12.06 -39.31
N ASP A 103 40.54 13.20 -39.77
CA ASP A 103 41.21 14.48 -39.58
C ASP A 103 41.10 14.96 -38.12
N VAL A 104 41.93 15.95 -37.73
CA VAL A 104 41.90 16.57 -36.40
C VAL A 104 40.54 17.20 -36.10
N SER A 105 39.89 17.77 -37.14
CA SER A 105 38.55 18.34 -37.03
C SER A 105 37.49 17.28 -36.69
N ASP A 106 37.53 16.12 -37.35
CA ASP A 106 36.61 15.01 -37.09
C ASP A 106 36.78 14.43 -35.67
N ARG A 107 38.03 14.33 -35.20
CA ARG A 107 38.31 13.91 -33.81
C ARG A 107 37.79 14.91 -32.78
N GLY A 108 37.75 16.21 -33.12
CA GLY A 108 37.14 17.24 -32.29
C GLY A 108 35.63 17.05 -32.11
N PHE A 109 34.90 16.77 -33.19
CA PHE A 109 33.45 16.50 -33.10
C PHE A 109 33.13 15.24 -32.28
N ILE A 110 33.99 14.21 -32.35
CA ILE A 110 33.84 13.01 -31.52
C ILE A 110 34.04 13.33 -30.03
N ASP A 111 35.01 14.19 -29.69
CA ASP A 111 35.26 14.62 -28.31
C ASP A 111 34.11 15.45 -27.73
N ASP A 112 33.50 16.31 -28.56
CA ASP A 112 32.30 17.06 -28.21
C ASP A 112 31.13 16.11 -27.89
N GLU A 113 30.87 15.09 -28.74
CA GLU A 113 29.81 14.09 -28.51
C GLU A 113 30.10 13.25 -27.25
N LEU A 114 31.35 12.85 -27.01
CA LEU A 114 31.77 12.14 -25.79
C LEU A 114 31.55 12.98 -24.53
N THR A 115 31.84 14.27 -24.59
CA THR A 115 31.65 15.21 -23.48
C THR A 115 30.16 15.37 -23.16
N GLU A 116 29.32 15.51 -24.19
CA GLU A 116 27.87 15.61 -24.00
C GLU A 116 27.28 14.33 -23.41
N LEU A 117 27.67 13.15 -23.91
CA LEU A 117 27.25 11.86 -23.34
C LEU A 117 27.67 11.71 -21.88
N LYS A 118 28.89 12.16 -21.54
CA LYS A 118 29.37 12.16 -20.15
C LYS A 118 28.54 13.09 -19.26
N ASN A 119 28.15 14.26 -19.76
CA ASN A 119 27.29 15.16 -19.02
C ASN A 119 25.90 14.54 -18.80
N GLN A 120 25.30 13.95 -19.83
CA GLN A 120 24.00 13.28 -19.72
C GLN A 120 24.02 12.11 -18.73
N ILE A 121 25.10 11.32 -18.68
CA ILE A 121 25.25 10.26 -17.67
C ILE A 121 25.28 10.84 -16.25
N ASN A 122 25.97 11.97 -16.04
CA ASN A 122 26.01 12.63 -14.72
C ASN A 122 24.68 13.29 -14.35
N ASP A 123 23.86 13.68 -15.33
CA ASP A 123 22.54 14.28 -15.06
C ASP A 123 21.48 13.23 -14.73
N ILE A 124 21.63 11.99 -15.23
CA ILE A 124 20.73 10.86 -14.93
C ILE A 124 21.07 10.19 -13.59
N GLY A 125 22.35 10.15 -13.21
CA GLY A 125 22.85 9.47 -12.00
C GLY A 125 22.96 10.37 -10.78
#